data_AF-A0A924N6Q8-F1
#
_entry.id   AF-A0A924N6Q8-F1
#
_cell.length_a   1.000
_cell.length_b   1.000
_cell.length_c   1.000
_cell.angle_alpha   90.00
_cell.angle_beta   90.00
_cell.angle_gamma   90.00
#
_symmetry.space_group_name_H-M   'P 1'
#
loop_
_entity.id
_entity.type
_entity.pdbx_description
1 polymer ?
#
loop_
_entity_poly.entity_id
_entity_poly.type
_entity_poly.pdbx_seq_one_letter_code
_entity_poly.pdbx_strand_id
1 'polypeptide(L)'
;MIRGFEFEEDGRTFTCKIEARRATPDDAWWWFDVSGDRQRYAPFQAAAADTQKAVKSKIIAFYTNLLEARARPVEPRSHWGRRPKVAGPAEGTEAVEAAP
;
A
#
# COMPACT_ATOMS: atom_id res chain seq x y z
N MET A 1 15.97 -24.90 6.43
CA MET A 1 15.10 -23.79 6.85
C MET A 1 15.86 -22.91 7.83
N ILE A 2 15.92 -21.61 7.57
CA ILE A 2 16.62 -20.65 8.44
C ILE A 2 15.72 -20.27 9.63
N ARG A 3 16.33 -20.19 10.82
CA ARG A 3 15.70 -19.68 12.04
C ARG A 3 15.96 -18.17 12.01
N GLY A 4 14.94 -17.33 12.28
CA GLY A 4 14.96 -15.87 12.06
C GLY A 4 16.30 -15.17 12.35
N PHE A 5 16.60 -14.12 11.59
CA PHE A 5 17.89 -13.43 11.59
C PHE A 5 17.71 -11.91 11.59
N GLU A 6 18.76 -11.21 12.00
CA GLU A 6 18.86 -9.76 11.99
C GLU A 6 19.92 -9.31 10.98
N PHE A 7 19.70 -8.15 10.37
CA PHE A 7 20.71 -7.50 9.54
C PHE A 7 20.50 -5.98 9.50
N GLU A 8 21.56 -5.22 9.24
CA GLU A 8 21.47 -3.78 8.97
C GLU A 8 21.52 -3.50 7.47
N GLU A 9 20.69 -2.55 7.01
CA GLU A 9 20.72 -1.97 5.67
C GLU A 9 20.32 -0.49 5.75
N ASP A 10 21.03 0.38 5.02
CA ASP A 10 20.72 1.82 4.94
C ASP A 10 20.65 2.51 6.31
N GLY A 11 21.47 2.06 7.27
CA GLY A 11 21.48 2.57 8.66
C GLY A 11 20.26 2.14 9.49
N ARG A 12 19.49 1.15 9.02
CA ARG A 12 18.33 0.59 9.72
C ARG A 12 18.55 -0.88 10.02
N THR A 13 18.21 -1.29 11.24
CA THR A 13 18.23 -2.69 11.65
C THR A 13 16.91 -3.37 11.28
N PHE A 14 17.00 -4.48 10.56
CA PHE A 14 15.88 -5.32 10.16
C PHE A 14 15.90 -6.62 10.97
N THR A 15 14.86 -6.82 11.78
CA THR A 15 14.71 -8.04 12.58
C THR A 15 13.72 -8.98 11.90
N CYS A 16 14.19 -10.09 11.32
CA CYS A 16 13.37 -11.02 10.56
C CYS A 16 13.08 -12.30 11.36
N LYS A 17 11.81 -12.71 11.44
CA LYS A 17 11.36 -13.88 12.19
C LYS A 17 10.31 -14.65 11.40
N ILE A 18 10.34 -15.98 11.50
CA ILE A 18 9.28 -16.82 10.98
C ILE A 18 8.26 -17.02 12.10
N GLU A 19 7.01 -16.68 11.85
CA GLU A 19 5.92 -16.87 12.81
C GLU A 19 4.69 -17.42 12.10
N ALA A 20 4.08 -18.46 12.67
CA ALA A 20 2.84 -19.02 12.16
C ALA A 20 1.67 -18.08 12.46
N ARG A 21 0.77 -17.91 11.50
CA ARG A 21 -0.43 -17.11 11.74
C ARG A 21 -1.35 -17.90 12.68
N ARG A 22 -1.85 -17.27 13.76
CA ARG A 22 -2.74 -17.94 14.75
C ARG A 22 -3.96 -18.64 14.12
N ALA A 23 -4.39 -18.22 12.93
CA ALA A 23 -5.51 -18.83 12.22
C ALA A 23 -5.15 -20.11 11.45
N THR A 24 -3.89 -20.27 11.02
CA THR A 24 -3.41 -21.46 10.29
C THR A 24 -1.97 -21.78 10.71
N PRO A 25 -1.77 -22.79 11.59
CA PRO A 25 -0.44 -23.15 12.08
C PRO A 25 0.50 -23.70 10.98
N ASP A 26 -0.06 -24.22 9.88
CA ASP A 26 0.70 -24.67 8.70
C ASP A 26 1.23 -23.53 7.82
N ASP A 27 0.71 -22.30 7.99
CA ASP A 27 1.18 -21.13 7.25
C ASP A 27 2.16 -20.34 8.11
N ALA A 28 3.43 -20.71 8.01
CA ALA A 28 4.54 -19.92 8.52
C ALA A 28 4.79 -18.71 7.60
N TRP A 29 4.87 -17.50 8.17
CA TRP A 29 5.11 -16.27 7.40
C TRP A 29 6.42 -15.61 7.83
N TRP A 30 7.06 -14.92 6.88
CA TRP A 30 8.20 -14.07 7.20
C TRP A 30 7.71 -12.74 7.72
N TRP A 31 7.91 -12.53 9.02
CA TRP A 31 7.68 -11.27 9.68
C TRP A 31 8.97 -10.50 9.82
N PHE A 32 8.92 -9.19 9.64
CA PHE A 32 10.06 -8.34 9.97
C PHE A 32 9.65 -7.03 10.62
N ASP A 33 10.54 -6.53 11.45
CA ASP A 33 10.49 -5.24 12.12
C ASP A 33 11.68 -4.39 11.65
N VAL A 34 11.51 -3.06 11.63
CA VAL A 34 12.55 -2.11 11.22
C VAL A 34 12.77 -1.10 12.33
N SER A 35 14.02 -0.94 12.74
CA SER A 35 14.38 0.08 13.73
C SER A 35 13.93 1.47 13.28
N GLY A 36 13.06 2.10 14.07
CA GLY A 36 12.45 3.40 13.78
C GLY A 36 11.04 3.34 13.16
N ASP A 37 10.56 2.16 12.74
CA ASP A 37 9.16 1.93 12.39
C ASP A 37 8.43 1.28 13.58
N ARG A 38 7.12 1.51 13.70
CA ARG A 38 6.30 0.93 14.79
C ARG A 38 5.48 -0.29 14.32
N GLN A 39 5.54 -0.61 13.03
CA GLN A 39 4.74 -1.66 12.41
C GLN A 39 5.61 -2.85 12.06
N ARG A 40 5.05 -4.05 12.29
CA ARG A 40 5.63 -5.31 11.82
C ARG A 40 4.98 -5.71 10.51
N TYR A 41 5.77 -6.14 9.54
CA TYR A 41 5.30 -6.49 8.20
C TYR A 41 5.43 -7.99 7.95
N ALA A 42 4.47 -8.57 7.24
CA ALA A 42 4.47 -9.96 6.81
C ALA A 42 4.28 -10.03 5.27
N PRO A 43 5.32 -9.73 4.47
CA PRO A 43 5.16 -9.58 3.02
C PRO A 43 4.97 -10.90 2.27
N PHE A 44 5.53 -12.01 2.75
CA PHE A 44 5.46 -13.31 2.06
C PHE A 44 5.52 -14.51 3.02
N GLN A 45 4.98 -15.63 2.55
CA GLN A 45 5.00 -16.91 3.25
C GLN A 45 6.41 -17.50 3.32
N ALA A 46 6.74 -18.15 4.43
CA ALA A 46 8.00 -18.85 4.61
C ALA A 46 7.95 -20.21 3.89
N ALA A 47 8.95 -20.44 3.05
CA ALA A 47 9.16 -21.67 2.30
C ALA A 47 10.36 -22.45 2.85
N ALA A 48 10.33 -23.78 2.71
CA ALA A 48 11.45 -24.63 3.13
C ALA A 48 12.77 -24.31 2.41
N ALA A 49 12.68 -23.81 1.17
CA ALA A 49 13.80 -23.40 0.32
C ALA A 49 14.26 -21.95 0.55
N ASP A 50 13.68 -21.22 1.50
CA ASP A 50 14.12 -19.86 1.79
C ASP A 50 15.55 -19.85 2.34
N THR A 51 16.35 -18.97 1.75
CA THR A 51 17.72 -18.68 2.17
C THR A 51 17.81 -17.26 2.70
N GLN A 52 18.79 -17.00 3.58
CA GLN A 52 18.97 -15.69 4.19
C GLN A 52 19.12 -14.59 3.14
N LYS A 53 19.87 -14.88 2.07
CA LYS A 53 20.09 -13.95 0.94
C LYS A 53 18.81 -13.67 0.16
N ALA A 54 18.00 -14.69 -0.13
CA ALA A 54 16.74 -14.52 -0.84
C ALA A 54 15.72 -13.73 -0.02
N VAL A 55 15.58 -14.06 1.28
CA VAL A 55 14.67 -13.38 2.20
C VAL A 55 15.09 -11.92 2.40
N LYS A 56 16.39 -11.67 2.65
CA LYS A 56 16.93 -10.30 2.75
C LYS A 56 16.59 -9.47 1.52
N SER A 57 16.86 -9.99 0.32
CA SER A 57 16.60 -9.27 -0.93
C SER A 57 15.12 -8.92 -1.12
N LYS A 58 14.21 -9.86 -0.78
CA LYS A 58 12.76 -9.62 -0.87
C LYS A 58 12.27 -8.58 0.15
N ILE A 59 12.78 -8.63 1.39
CA ILE A 59 12.40 -7.69 2.45
C ILE A 59 12.85 -6.27 2.10
N ILE A 60 14.10 -6.11 1.62
CA ILE A 60 14.63 -4.82 1.20
C ILE A 60 13.78 -4.27 0.05
N ALA A 61 13.54 -5.05 -1.00
CA ALA A 61 12.73 -4.61 -2.14
C ALA A 61 11.31 -4.18 -1.73
N PHE A 62 10.67 -4.94 -0.84
CA PHE A 62 9.36 -4.58 -0.30
C PHE A 62 9.41 -3.26 0.49
N TYR A 63 10.38 -3.11 1.39
CA TYR A 63 10.48 -1.93 2.23
C TYR A 63 10.84 -0.67 1.44
N THR A 64 11.76 -0.77 0.47
CA THR A 64 12.07 0.32 -0.47
C THR A 64 10.82 0.78 -1.21
N ASN A 65 10.07 -0.15 -1.82
CA ASN A 65 8.83 0.21 -2.53
C ASN A 65 7.77 0.82 -1.59
N LEU A 66 7.71 0.38 -0.33
CA LEU A 66 6.83 0.95 0.69
C LEU A 66 7.22 2.39 1.05
N LEU A 67 8.51 2.67 1.18
CA LEU A 67 9.02 4.03 1.40
C LEU A 67 8.75 4.93 0.20
N GLU A 68 8.97 4.44 -1.03
CA GLU A 68 8.66 5.17 -2.25
C GLU A 68 7.16 5.47 -2.37
N ALA A 69 6.31 4.52 -1.98
CA ALA A 69 4.87 4.73 -1.94
C ALA A 69 4.45 5.75 -0.86
N ARG A 70 5.12 5.76 0.30
CA ARG A 70 4.89 6.75 1.37
C ARG A 70 5.42 8.15 1.03
N ALA A 71 6.54 8.23 0.31
CA ALA A 71 7.15 9.48 -0.11
C ALA A 71 6.37 10.15 -1.25
N ARG A 72 5.59 9.39 -2.02
CA ARG A 72 4.67 9.95 -3.00
C ARG A 72 3.64 10.82 -2.28
N PRO A 73 3.53 12.11 -2.65
CA PRO A 73 2.43 12.94 -2.20
C PRO A 73 1.12 12.24 -2.57
N VAL A 74 0.19 12.13 -1.62
CA VAL A 74 -1.17 11.70 -1.94
C VAL A 74 -1.74 12.78 -2.86
N GLU A 75 -1.69 12.54 -4.17
CA GLU A 75 -2.39 13.36 -5.14
C GLU A 75 -3.84 13.43 -4.64
N PRO A 76 -4.36 14.63 -4.30
CA PRO A 76 -5.72 14.75 -3.82
C PRO A 76 -6.63 14.19 -4.91
N ARG A 77 -7.15 12.98 -4.67
CA ARG A 77 -8.07 12.30 -5.58
C ARG A 77 -9.23 13.26 -5.74
N SER A 78 -9.25 13.96 -6.88
CA SER A 78 -10.30 14.90 -7.23
C SER A 78 -11.62 14.18 -7.01
N HIS A 79 -12.39 14.71 -6.06
CA HIS A 79 -13.55 14.07 -5.45
C HIS A 79 -14.49 13.61 -6.58
N TRP A 80 -14.55 12.30 -6.83
CA TRP A 80 -15.51 11.72 -7.76
C TRP A 80 -16.90 12.14 -7.28
N GLY A 81 -17.57 13.03 -8.01
CA GLY A 81 -19.02 13.19 -7.89
C GLY A 81 -19.62 14.57 -7.69
N ARG A 82 -18.94 15.71 -7.96
CA ARG A 82 -19.72 16.92 -8.30
C ARG A 82 -20.20 16.81 -9.74
N ARG A 83 -21.30 16.08 -9.93
CA ARG A 83 -22.11 16.11 -11.14
C ARG A 83 -22.58 17.56 -11.32
N PRO A 84 -22.24 18.28 -12.42
CA PRO A 84 -22.85 19.58 -12.67
C PRO A 84 -24.36 19.35 -12.79
N LYS A 85 -25.13 20.05 -11.96
CA LYS A 85 -26.59 20.08 -12.05
C LYS A 85 -26.90 20.69 -13.41
N VAL A 86 -27.36 19.85 -14.34
CA VAL A 86 -27.95 20.30 -15.60
C VAL A 86 -29.09 21.25 -15.20
N ALA A 87 -28.92 22.54 -15.47
CA ALA A 87 -30.03 23.47 -15.44
C ALA A 87 -30.97 23.02 -16.55
N GLY A 88 -32.08 22.38 -16.16
CA GLY A 88 -33.18 22.15 -17.08
C GLY A 88 -33.63 23.49 -17.67
N PRO A 89 -34.06 23.51 -18.94
CA PRO A 89 -34.39 24.74 -19.65
C PRO A 89 -35.44 25.51 -18.85
N ALA A 90 -35.06 26.72 -18.43
CA ALA A 90 -36.01 27.73 -18.02
C ALA A 90 -36.89 28.01 -19.23
N GLU A 91 -38.14 27.58 -19.10
CA GLU A 91 -39.34 28.08 -19.75
C GLU A 91 -39.16 29.57 -20.12
N GLY A 92 -38.83 29.80 -21.40
CA GLY A 92 -38.74 31.11 -22.01
C GLY A 92 -40.05 31.37 -22.74
N THR A 93 -40.97 32.02 -22.02
CA THR A 93 -41.86 33.08 -22.48
C THR A 93 -42.19 33.11 -23.99
N GLU A 94 -43.41 32.68 -24.28
CA GLU A 94 -44.26 33.29 -25.30
C GLU A 94 -44.25 34.82 -25.15
N ALA A 95 -43.69 35.51 -26.14
CA ALA A 95 -44.07 36.86 -26.54
C ALA A 95 -43.44 37.13 -27.92
N VAL A 96 -44.12 36.64 -28.97
CA VAL A 96 -43.86 37.06 -30.34
C VAL A 96 -44.60 38.38 -30.59
N GLU A 97 -43.86 39.48 -30.62
CA GLU A 97 -44.32 40.75 -31.18
C GLU A 97 -43.34 41.14 -32.30
N ALA A 98 -43.81 41.10 -33.56
CA ALA A 98 -43.42 42.02 -34.64
C ALA A 98 -44.29 41.77 -35.88
N ALA A 99 -45.03 42.81 -36.27
CA ALA A 99 -45.74 42.99 -37.54
C ALA A 99 -44.74 43.03 -38.74
N PRO A 100 -45.18 43.06 -40.02
CA PRO A 100 -46.04 44.11 -40.59
C PRO A 100 -47.42 43.66 -41.09
#